data_AF-A0A359HDV0-F1
#
_entry.id   AF-A0A359HDV0-F1
#
_cell.length_a   1.000
_cell.length_b   1.000
_cell.length_c   1.000
_cell.angle_alpha   90.00
_cell.angle_beta   90.00
_cell.angle_gamma   90.00
#
_symmetry.space_group_name_H-M   'P 1'
#
loop_
_entity.id
_entity.type
_entity.pdbx_description
1 polymer ?
#
loop_
_entity_poly.entity_id
_entity_poly.type
_entity_poly.pdbx_seq_one_letter_code
_entity_poly.pdbx_strand_id
1 'polypeptide(L)'
;MQMPIINDIPTFNLKVVLRETGIKPDTIRAWERRYGLPEPERTAGKHRLYSQRDIEMIKWLMARQDEGLSISRAVDLWRGLEAESRDPLSDSVYQIASASPQPMVEFSVGAALDEIRQSWIDTCLVFDEAQAEAILSHAFALYPAEVVCTEVLQKGISQIGQSWFQGTTSVQQEHFATALATRKLNTLISASPSPHHQQKIIVACPPKEDHTFSALLITLMMRQRGWPVVYLGANVPIAELQKTITNVQASLLVLPAQQLHTAATLSELASSLYHKIPIAYGGRIFNLLPDIRSRIPGYFIGSNLSHIGPTLEHLITQTSPNPLIQPASAEYQTTLMRFRDQKAAIEAHIWDKLGSNGIARQHLVIANEHLTQDIEAALVLGDIYLLGNEIKWIEELLANYGVPQIGLIHFLHAYHNAVLQILGQHNQIIATWFEQALSTVN
;
A
#
# COMPACT_ATOMS: atom_id res chain seq x y z
N MET A 1 4.66 39.56 -19.21
CA MET A 1 4.91 39.27 -17.78
C MET A 1 6.38 38.87 -17.69
N GLN A 2 7.21 39.65 -16.98
CA GLN A 2 8.66 39.42 -16.89
C GLN A 2 8.95 38.03 -16.31
N MET A 3 9.80 37.25 -16.99
CA MET A 3 10.33 35.99 -16.45
C MET A 3 11.04 36.27 -15.12
N PRO A 4 10.82 35.47 -14.06
CA PRO A 4 11.63 35.57 -12.87
C PRO A 4 13.05 35.15 -13.26
N ILE A 5 13.96 36.11 -13.33
CA ILE A 5 15.39 35.83 -13.50
C ILE A 5 15.83 35.12 -12.22
N ILE A 6 16.04 33.80 -12.29
CA ILE A 6 16.70 33.06 -11.21
C ILE A 6 18.08 33.69 -11.07
N ASN A 7 18.37 34.25 -9.90
CA ASN A 7 19.52 35.11 -9.69
C ASN A 7 20.77 34.29 -9.32
N ASP A 8 21.82 34.44 -10.12
CA ASP A 8 23.11 33.76 -9.93
C ASP A 8 24.02 34.48 -8.92
N ILE A 9 23.63 35.64 -8.40
CA ILE A 9 24.43 36.40 -7.43
C ILE A 9 24.51 35.67 -6.08
N PRO A 10 25.71 35.25 -5.62
CA PRO A 10 25.88 34.51 -4.37
C PRO A 10 25.62 35.38 -3.14
N THR A 11 24.41 35.25 -2.58
CA THR A 11 23.92 36.12 -1.49
C THR A 11 23.62 35.34 -0.21
N PHE A 12 23.39 34.03 -0.31
CA PHE A 12 22.89 33.21 0.79
C PHE A 12 24.00 32.47 1.51
N ASN A 13 23.99 32.50 2.84
CA ASN A 13 24.89 31.68 3.64
C ASN A 13 24.34 30.25 3.81
N LEU A 14 25.19 29.32 4.25
CA LEU A 14 24.81 27.92 4.45
C LEU A 14 23.56 27.74 5.33
N LYS A 15 23.32 28.58 6.35
CA LYS A 15 22.13 28.44 7.21
C LYS A 15 20.84 28.64 6.44
N VAL A 16 20.83 29.55 5.46
CA VAL A 16 19.66 29.78 4.60
C VAL A 16 19.43 28.55 3.72
N VAL A 17 20.47 28.02 3.08
CA VAL A 17 20.37 26.81 2.24
C VAL A 17 19.78 25.64 3.03
N LEU A 18 20.25 25.40 4.26
CA LEU A 18 19.74 24.30 5.11
C LEU A 18 18.26 24.49 5.46
N ARG A 19 17.81 25.73 5.67
CA ARG A 19 16.40 26.01 5.99
C ARG A 19 15.49 25.81 4.76
N GLU A 20 15.95 26.19 3.58
CA GLU A 20 15.16 26.12 2.34
C GLU A 20 15.14 24.71 1.71
N THR A 21 16.14 23.87 2.00
CA THR A 21 16.29 22.54 1.38
C THR A 21 16.12 21.39 2.37
N GLY A 22 16.27 21.62 3.68
CA GLY A 22 16.19 20.57 4.71
C GLY A 22 17.35 19.57 4.71
N ILE A 23 18.32 19.70 3.80
CA ILE A 23 19.45 18.78 3.66
C ILE A 23 20.51 19.02 4.77
N LYS A 24 21.26 17.99 5.17
CA LYS A 24 22.31 18.12 6.19
C LYS A 24 23.56 18.84 5.64
N PRO A 25 24.28 19.64 6.47
CA PRO A 25 25.48 20.37 6.03
C PRO A 25 26.57 19.49 5.42
N ASP A 26 26.78 18.31 5.98
CA ASP A 26 27.80 17.37 5.51
C ASP A 26 27.43 16.73 4.17
N THR A 27 26.14 16.69 3.83
CA THR A 27 25.67 16.17 2.54
C THR A 27 25.97 17.16 1.41
N ILE A 28 25.68 18.46 1.61
CA ILE A 28 26.04 19.52 0.65
C ILE A 28 27.56 19.54 0.43
N ARG A 29 28.35 19.47 1.52
CA ARG A 29 29.82 19.43 1.43
C ARG A 29 30.33 18.18 0.72
N ALA A 30 29.66 17.04 0.91
CA ALA A 30 30.00 15.81 0.22
C ALA A 30 29.70 15.90 -1.28
N TRP A 31 28.60 16.55 -1.67
CA TRP A 31 28.25 16.75 -3.07
C TRP A 31 29.21 17.72 -3.77
N GLU A 32 29.50 18.87 -3.15
CA GLU A 32 30.50 19.83 -3.64
C GLU A 32 31.86 19.14 -3.84
N ARG A 33 32.32 18.33 -2.87
CA ARG A 33 33.61 17.65 -2.96
C ARG A 33 33.66 16.54 -4.01
N ARG A 34 32.58 15.76 -4.15
CA ARG A 34 32.56 14.55 -5.01
C ARG A 34 32.15 14.85 -6.44
N TYR A 35 31.24 15.80 -6.60
CA TYR A 35 30.56 16.08 -7.86
C TYR A 35 30.76 17.51 -8.33
N GLY A 36 31.39 18.37 -7.52
CA GLY A 36 31.55 19.78 -7.86
C GLY A 36 30.23 20.54 -7.89
N LEU A 37 29.13 20.03 -7.31
CA LEU A 37 27.83 20.70 -7.29
C LEU A 37 27.25 20.75 -5.87
N PRO A 38 26.67 21.88 -5.43
CA PRO A 38 26.75 23.21 -6.07
C PRO A 38 28.17 23.78 -6.04
N GLU A 39 28.42 24.87 -6.78
CA GLU A 39 29.71 25.60 -6.84
C GLU A 39 29.64 26.95 -6.11
N PRO A 40 29.55 26.97 -4.76
CA PRO A 40 29.41 28.23 -4.03
C PRO A 40 30.67 29.09 -4.09
N GLU A 41 30.49 30.40 -4.25
CA GLU A 41 31.59 31.37 -4.12
C GLU A 41 32.11 31.44 -2.68
N ARG A 42 33.37 31.87 -2.52
CA ARG A 42 33.99 32.06 -1.21
C ARG A 42 34.21 33.53 -0.91
N THR A 43 33.77 33.98 0.26
CA THR A 43 34.11 35.31 0.76
C THR A 43 35.60 35.45 1.02
N ALA A 44 36.08 36.68 1.19
CA ALA A 44 37.45 36.96 1.66
C ALA A 44 37.80 36.23 2.98
N GLY A 45 36.78 35.90 3.79
CA GLY A 45 36.90 35.09 5.01
C GLY A 45 36.82 33.57 4.81
N LYS A 46 36.93 33.06 3.57
CA LYS A 46 36.83 31.63 3.19
C LYS A 46 35.48 30.95 3.52
N HIS A 47 34.40 31.71 3.74
CA HIS A 47 33.06 31.14 3.95
C HIS A 47 32.31 31.01 2.61
N ARG A 48 31.49 29.95 2.47
CA ARG A 48 30.69 29.68 1.27
C ARG A 48 29.46 30.59 1.20
N LEU A 49 29.24 31.20 0.03
CA LEU A 49 28.03 31.91 -0.37
C LEU A 49 27.39 31.18 -1.54
N TYR A 50 26.08 31.00 -1.45
CA TYR A 50 25.25 30.30 -2.42
C TYR A 50 24.34 31.31 -3.13
N SER A 51 24.10 31.10 -4.41
CA SER A 51 23.13 31.82 -5.22
C SER A 51 21.72 31.25 -5.05
N GLN A 52 20.70 31.90 -5.63
CA GLN A 52 19.37 31.30 -5.69
C GLN A 52 19.37 30.06 -6.59
N ARG A 53 20.17 30.09 -7.68
CA ARG A 53 20.35 28.96 -8.60
C ARG A 53 20.92 27.73 -7.88
N ASP A 54 21.87 27.91 -6.96
CA ASP A 54 22.42 26.81 -6.16
C ASP A 54 21.35 26.15 -5.27
N ILE A 55 20.46 26.95 -4.68
CA ILE A 55 19.37 26.43 -3.83
C ILE A 55 18.38 25.63 -4.67
N GLU A 56 17.97 26.15 -5.82
CA GLU A 56 17.04 25.46 -6.71
C GLU A 56 17.69 24.22 -7.37
N MET A 57 18.99 24.25 -7.67
CA MET A 57 19.76 23.08 -8.10
C MET A 57 19.75 21.98 -7.02
N ILE A 58 19.99 22.34 -5.75
CA ILE A 58 19.92 21.36 -4.65
C ILE A 58 18.52 20.75 -4.56
N LYS A 59 17.45 21.56 -4.64
CA LYS A 59 16.06 21.06 -4.63
C LYS A 59 15.78 20.14 -5.81
N TRP A 60 16.27 20.49 -7.01
CA TRP A 60 16.13 19.69 -8.22
C TRP A 60 16.84 18.33 -8.07
N LEU A 61 18.06 18.32 -7.54
CA LEU A 61 18.81 17.09 -7.28
C LEU A 61 18.10 16.22 -6.23
N MET A 62 17.54 16.82 -5.17
CA MET A 62 16.75 16.11 -4.17
C MET A 62 15.49 15.49 -4.77
N ALA A 63 14.75 16.23 -5.61
CA ALA A 63 13.57 15.70 -6.28
C ALA A 63 13.89 14.49 -7.16
N ARG A 64 15.01 14.51 -7.90
CA ARG A 64 15.47 13.34 -8.67
C ARG A 64 15.84 12.15 -7.77
N GLN A 65 16.41 12.41 -6.59
CA GLN A 65 16.68 11.33 -5.63
C GLN A 65 15.40 10.74 -5.04
N ASP A 66 14.38 11.57 -4.79
CA ASP A 66 13.06 11.12 -4.33
C ASP A 66 12.34 10.27 -5.39
N GLU A 67 12.62 10.52 -6.67
CA GLU A 67 12.19 9.69 -7.81
C GLU A 67 13.03 8.42 -7.99
N GLY A 68 14.02 8.17 -7.12
CA GLY A 68 14.81 6.94 -7.09
C GLY A 68 16.14 7.01 -7.84
N LEU A 69 16.57 8.17 -8.34
CA LEU A 69 17.90 8.32 -8.94
C LEU A 69 18.98 8.37 -7.85
N SER A 70 20.14 7.77 -8.13
CA SER A 70 21.31 8.03 -7.29
C SER A 70 21.80 9.45 -7.51
N ILE A 71 22.39 10.08 -6.48
CA ILE A 71 22.92 11.45 -6.60
C ILE A 71 23.93 11.60 -7.75
N SER A 72 24.74 10.58 -8.04
CA SER A 72 25.66 10.60 -9.19
C SER A 72 24.90 10.71 -10.51
N ARG A 73 23.82 9.92 -10.69
CA ARG A 73 22.99 9.97 -11.90
C ARG A 73 22.22 11.28 -12.02
N ALA A 74 21.74 11.83 -10.90
CA ALA A 74 21.08 13.14 -10.89
C ALA A 74 22.06 14.25 -11.30
N VAL A 75 23.31 14.21 -10.84
CA VAL A 75 24.39 15.11 -11.25
C VAL A 75 24.72 14.95 -12.74
N ASP A 76 24.83 13.72 -13.23
CA ASP A 76 25.11 13.46 -14.64
C ASP A 76 23.99 13.99 -15.55
N LEU A 77 22.74 13.85 -15.11
CA LEU A 77 21.57 14.41 -15.79
C LEU A 77 21.60 15.94 -15.81
N TRP A 78 21.91 16.58 -14.67
CA TRP A 78 22.07 18.03 -14.58
C TRP A 78 23.10 18.55 -15.60
N ARG A 79 24.28 17.91 -15.65
CA ARG A 79 25.36 18.27 -16.57
C ARG A 79 25.01 18.02 -18.02
N GLY A 80 24.28 16.94 -18.31
CA GLY A 80 23.79 16.64 -19.65
C GLY A 80 22.88 17.75 -20.18
N LEU A 81 21.96 18.22 -19.34
CA LEU A 81 21.05 19.33 -19.67
C LEU A 81 21.83 20.64 -19.90
N GLU A 82 22.80 20.97 -19.04
CA GLU A 82 23.67 22.15 -19.24
C GLU A 82 24.49 22.06 -20.54
N ALA A 83 25.01 20.88 -20.88
CA ALA A 83 25.77 20.65 -22.11
C ALA A 83 24.90 20.83 -23.37
N GLU A 84 23.61 20.52 -23.28
CA GLU A 84 22.61 20.75 -24.34
C GLU A 84 22.08 22.20 -24.36
N SER A 85 22.65 23.10 -23.55
CA SER A 85 22.20 24.49 -23.37
C SER A 85 20.73 24.60 -22.93
N ARG A 86 20.22 23.58 -22.25
CA ARG A 86 18.91 23.58 -21.60
C ARG A 86 19.10 23.88 -20.13
N ASP A 87 18.38 24.86 -19.60
CA ASP A 87 18.43 25.14 -18.17
C ASP A 87 17.56 24.11 -17.42
N PRO A 88 18.13 23.24 -16.56
CA PRO A 88 17.33 22.26 -15.81
C PRO A 88 16.24 22.91 -14.95
N LEU A 89 16.40 24.20 -14.63
CA LEU A 89 15.47 25.00 -13.85
C LEU A 89 14.43 25.74 -14.72
N SER A 90 14.62 25.84 -16.04
CA SER A 90 13.61 26.45 -16.93
C SER A 90 12.40 25.54 -17.15
N ASP A 91 12.61 24.22 -17.13
CA ASP A 91 11.55 23.23 -17.37
C ASP A 91 10.70 22.93 -16.13
N SER A 92 11.25 23.18 -14.93
CA SER A 92 10.56 22.92 -13.65
C SER A 92 9.48 23.94 -13.28
N VAL A 93 9.46 25.13 -13.89
CA VAL A 93 8.53 26.22 -13.51
C VAL A 93 7.27 26.25 -14.39
N TYR A 94 7.22 25.51 -15.51
CA TYR A 94 6.11 25.59 -16.48
C TYR A 94 5.43 24.26 -16.89
N GLN A 95 5.82 23.10 -16.35
CA GLN A 95 5.16 21.81 -16.68
C GLN A 95 3.81 21.54 -15.96
N ILE A 96 3.21 22.51 -15.28
CA ILE A 96 1.83 22.38 -14.76
C ILE A 96 0.77 22.73 -15.84
N ALA A 97 1.14 23.27 -17.00
CA ALA A 97 0.16 23.61 -18.03
C ALA A 97 0.61 23.26 -19.46
N SER A 98 -0.16 22.36 -20.09
CA SER A 98 -0.38 22.18 -21.54
C SER A 98 0.58 21.30 -22.39
N ALA A 99 0.05 20.12 -22.74
CA ALA A 99 -0.05 19.51 -24.08
C ALA A 99 1.12 18.73 -24.74
N SER A 100 0.90 17.41 -24.79
CA SER A 100 1.04 16.43 -25.90
C SER A 100 2.43 15.81 -26.24
N PRO A 101 2.51 14.46 -26.35
CA PRO A 101 3.77 13.73 -26.48
C PRO A 101 4.13 13.35 -27.93
N GLN A 102 5.41 13.47 -28.30
CA GLN A 102 6.03 12.62 -29.31
C GLN A 102 7.49 12.28 -28.93
N PRO A 103 8.00 11.11 -29.37
CA PRO A 103 8.73 10.21 -28.48
C PRO A 103 10.25 10.32 -28.65
N MET A 104 10.96 10.40 -27.53
CA MET A 104 12.36 10.00 -27.43
C MET A 104 12.45 8.99 -26.30
N VAL A 105 12.97 7.81 -26.64
CA VAL A 105 12.90 6.58 -25.86
C VAL A 105 13.72 6.71 -24.57
N GLU A 106 13.02 6.97 -23.47
CA GLU A 106 13.47 6.70 -22.10
C GLU A 106 13.50 5.18 -21.87
N PHE A 107 14.61 4.51 -22.18
CA PHE A 107 14.90 3.24 -21.49
C PHE A 107 15.36 3.56 -20.07
N SER A 108 14.41 4.01 -19.24
CA SER A 108 14.59 4.13 -17.81
C SER A 108 14.70 2.72 -17.21
N VAL A 109 15.44 2.54 -16.11
CA VAL A 109 15.47 1.26 -15.36
C VAL A 109 14.04 0.81 -15.00
N GLY A 110 13.11 1.76 -14.86
CA GLY A 110 11.68 1.51 -14.74
C GLY A 110 11.10 0.80 -15.97
N ALA A 111 11.37 1.30 -17.18
CA ALA A 111 10.93 0.66 -18.42
C ALA A 111 11.43 -0.79 -18.54
N ALA A 112 12.69 -1.06 -18.18
CA ALA A 112 13.24 -2.41 -18.22
C ALA A 112 12.59 -3.36 -17.19
N LEU A 113 12.33 -2.89 -15.96
CA LEU A 113 11.62 -3.68 -14.94
C LEU A 113 10.14 -3.88 -15.31
N ASP A 114 9.52 -2.89 -15.94
CA ASP A 114 8.15 -2.98 -16.44
C ASP A 114 8.05 -4.01 -17.57
N GLU A 115 9.01 -4.04 -18.50
CA GLU A 115 9.10 -5.07 -19.56
C GLU A 115 9.29 -6.47 -18.97
N ILE A 116 10.19 -6.65 -18.01
CA ILE A 116 10.38 -7.92 -17.30
C ILE A 116 9.08 -8.34 -16.60
N ARG A 117 8.40 -7.40 -15.94
CA ARG A 117 7.12 -7.66 -15.29
C ARG A 117 6.05 -8.10 -16.28
N GLN A 118 5.89 -7.39 -17.40
CA GLN A 118 4.90 -7.78 -18.39
C GLN A 118 5.22 -9.14 -19.01
N SER A 119 6.49 -9.40 -19.34
CA SER A 119 6.90 -10.71 -19.83
C SER A 119 6.60 -11.82 -18.82
N TRP A 120 6.84 -11.58 -17.53
CA TRP A 120 6.50 -12.54 -16.47
C TRP A 120 4.97 -12.76 -16.36
N ILE A 121 4.17 -11.69 -16.41
CA ILE A 121 2.70 -11.77 -16.40
C ILE A 121 2.20 -12.57 -17.60
N ASP A 122 2.59 -12.20 -18.82
CA ASP A 122 2.13 -12.85 -20.05
C ASP A 122 2.42 -14.34 -20.04
N THR A 123 3.61 -14.71 -19.57
CA THR A 123 4.04 -16.10 -19.43
C THR A 123 3.23 -16.86 -18.36
N CYS A 124 2.93 -16.21 -17.23
CA CYS A 124 2.05 -16.76 -16.21
C CYS A 124 0.62 -16.99 -16.73
N LEU A 125 0.09 -16.06 -17.54
CA LEU A 125 -1.27 -16.14 -18.08
C LEU A 125 -1.44 -17.31 -19.08
N VAL A 126 -0.35 -17.85 -19.63
CA VAL A 126 -0.37 -19.06 -20.49
C VAL A 126 0.14 -20.33 -19.80
N PHE A 127 0.32 -20.29 -18.47
CA PHE A 127 0.79 -21.42 -17.65
C PHE A 127 2.20 -21.95 -17.99
N ASP A 128 3.06 -21.13 -18.60
CA ASP A 128 4.43 -21.54 -18.93
C ASP A 128 5.37 -21.31 -17.72
N GLU A 129 5.32 -22.25 -16.78
CA GLU A 129 6.13 -22.20 -15.55
C GLU A 129 7.63 -22.09 -15.83
N ALA A 130 8.12 -22.82 -16.84
CA ALA A 130 9.54 -22.88 -17.16
C ALA A 130 10.07 -21.52 -17.63
N GLN A 131 9.34 -20.87 -18.55
CA GLN A 131 9.71 -19.56 -19.03
C GLN A 131 9.52 -18.48 -17.95
N ALA A 132 8.47 -18.58 -17.11
CA ALA A 132 8.25 -17.64 -16.03
C ALA A 132 9.40 -17.71 -14.99
N GLU A 133 9.87 -18.90 -14.66
CA GLU A 133 11.05 -19.13 -13.81
C GLU A 133 12.35 -18.62 -14.46
N ALA A 134 12.51 -18.77 -15.78
CA ALA A 134 13.66 -18.24 -16.51
C ALA A 134 13.70 -16.71 -16.46
N ILE A 135 12.56 -16.04 -16.66
CA ILE A 135 12.43 -14.58 -16.57
C ILE A 135 12.81 -14.10 -15.16
N LEU A 136 12.29 -14.74 -14.11
CA LEU A 136 12.65 -14.38 -12.74
C LEU A 136 14.13 -14.63 -12.47
N SER A 137 14.69 -15.75 -12.93
CA SER A 137 16.12 -16.05 -12.75
C SER A 137 17.00 -14.99 -13.42
N HIS A 138 16.62 -14.54 -14.61
CA HIS A 138 17.29 -13.44 -15.30
C HIS A 138 17.18 -12.13 -14.51
N ALA A 139 15.98 -11.80 -14.02
CA ALA A 139 15.76 -10.61 -13.20
C ALA A 139 16.61 -10.60 -11.92
N PHE A 140 16.67 -11.71 -11.18
CA PHE A 140 17.48 -11.85 -9.97
C PHE A 140 19.00 -11.82 -10.24
N ALA A 141 19.44 -12.10 -11.47
CA ALA A 141 20.84 -11.94 -11.87
C ALA A 141 21.21 -10.48 -12.12
N LEU A 142 20.24 -9.63 -12.49
CA LEU A 142 20.45 -8.23 -12.86
C LEU A 142 20.12 -7.24 -11.73
N TYR A 143 19.16 -7.58 -10.86
CA TYR A 143 18.62 -6.68 -9.85
C TYR A 143 18.64 -7.31 -8.46
N PRO A 144 18.75 -6.49 -7.38
CA PRO A 144 18.62 -6.97 -6.01
C PRO A 144 17.29 -7.70 -5.79
N ALA A 145 17.30 -8.72 -4.95
CA ALA A 145 16.11 -9.53 -4.68
C ALA A 145 14.92 -8.69 -4.21
N GLU A 146 15.16 -7.66 -3.39
CA GLU A 146 14.13 -6.72 -2.94
C GLU A 146 13.43 -6.05 -4.13
N VAL A 147 14.20 -5.52 -5.09
CA VAL A 147 13.66 -4.85 -6.30
C VAL A 147 12.83 -5.81 -7.15
N VAL A 148 13.31 -7.02 -7.42
CA VAL A 148 12.55 -8.01 -8.20
C VAL A 148 11.25 -8.39 -7.48
N CYS A 149 11.31 -8.58 -6.17
CA CYS A 149 10.14 -8.96 -5.39
C CYS A 149 9.07 -7.86 -5.33
N THR A 150 9.47 -6.59 -5.30
CA THR A 150 8.51 -5.47 -5.26
C THR A 150 8.08 -5.03 -6.66
N GLU A 151 9.01 -4.81 -7.58
CA GLU A 151 8.74 -4.19 -8.87
C GLU A 151 8.21 -5.16 -9.92
N VAL A 152 8.58 -6.45 -9.83
CA VAL A 152 8.14 -7.50 -10.75
C VAL A 152 7.04 -8.33 -10.11
N LEU A 153 7.33 -9.01 -8.99
CA LEU A 153 6.38 -9.96 -8.40
C LEU A 153 5.16 -9.28 -7.75
N GLN A 154 5.37 -8.36 -6.80
CA GLN A 154 4.25 -7.71 -6.09
C GLN A 154 3.38 -6.90 -7.05
N LYS A 155 3.98 -6.03 -7.86
CA LYS A 155 3.24 -5.26 -8.87
C LYS A 155 2.58 -6.17 -9.91
N GLY A 156 3.25 -7.27 -10.30
CA GLY A 156 2.69 -8.23 -11.25
C GLY A 156 1.46 -8.96 -10.72
N ILE A 157 1.52 -9.48 -9.50
CA ILE A 157 0.35 -10.09 -8.83
C ILE A 157 -0.76 -9.05 -8.65
N SER A 158 -0.43 -7.81 -8.30
CA SER A 158 -1.44 -6.75 -8.21
C SER A 158 -2.12 -6.46 -9.56
N GLN A 159 -1.39 -6.53 -10.67
CA GLN A 159 -1.96 -6.37 -12.02
C GLN A 159 -2.85 -7.56 -12.39
N ILE A 160 -2.39 -8.78 -12.16
CA ILE A 160 -3.15 -10.01 -12.40
C ILE A 160 -4.44 -10.02 -11.55
N GLY A 161 -4.36 -9.61 -10.28
CA GLY A 161 -5.54 -9.48 -9.41
C GLY A 161 -6.54 -8.44 -9.91
N GLN A 162 -6.06 -7.32 -10.45
CA GLN A 162 -6.93 -6.31 -11.08
C GLN A 162 -7.58 -6.84 -12.37
N SER A 163 -6.83 -7.56 -13.20
CA SER A 163 -7.35 -8.19 -14.42
C SER A 163 -8.37 -9.29 -14.11
N TRP A 164 -8.14 -10.08 -13.07
CA TRP A 164 -9.10 -11.05 -12.55
C TRP A 164 -10.38 -10.36 -12.09
N PHE A 165 -10.25 -9.28 -11.33
CA PHE A 165 -11.37 -8.48 -10.88
C PHE A 165 -12.16 -7.84 -12.04
N GLN A 166 -11.50 -7.52 -13.16
CA GLN A 166 -12.14 -7.04 -14.39
C GLN A 166 -12.68 -8.16 -15.31
N GLY A 167 -12.59 -9.43 -14.88
CA GLY A 167 -13.05 -10.57 -15.68
C GLY A 167 -12.18 -10.87 -16.91
N THR A 168 -11.02 -10.24 -17.06
CA THR A 168 -10.09 -10.46 -18.19
C THR A 168 -9.05 -11.55 -17.90
N THR A 169 -8.95 -11.99 -16.64
CA THR A 169 -8.11 -13.11 -16.20
C THR A 169 -8.94 -14.10 -15.39
N SER A 170 -8.71 -15.39 -15.60
CA SER A 170 -9.38 -16.46 -14.86
C SER A 170 -8.82 -16.62 -13.44
N VAL A 171 -9.62 -17.21 -12.55
CA VAL A 171 -9.17 -17.59 -11.20
C VAL A 171 -7.95 -18.52 -11.26
N GLN A 172 -7.91 -19.44 -12.24
CA GLN A 172 -6.82 -20.39 -12.41
C GLN A 172 -5.50 -19.70 -12.75
N GLN A 173 -5.53 -18.67 -13.60
CA GLN A 173 -4.36 -17.87 -13.96
C GLN A 173 -3.84 -17.06 -12.77
N GLU A 174 -4.75 -16.42 -12.00
CA GLU A 174 -4.37 -15.73 -10.76
C GLU A 174 -3.72 -16.69 -9.76
N HIS A 175 -4.36 -17.83 -9.49
CA HIS A 175 -3.84 -18.83 -8.57
C HIS A 175 -2.48 -19.37 -9.01
N PHE A 176 -2.29 -19.65 -10.30
CA PHE A 176 -1.01 -20.11 -10.85
C PHE A 176 0.10 -19.07 -10.61
N ALA A 177 -0.13 -17.81 -10.98
CA ALA A 177 0.85 -16.74 -10.83
C ALA A 177 1.20 -16.48 -9.35
N THR A 178 0.19 -16.40 -8.49
CA THR A 178 0.36 -16.18 -7.04
C THR A 178 1.08 -17.36 -6.39
N ALA A 179 0.78 -18.61 -6.77
CA ALA A 179 1.48 -19.80 -6.27
C ALA A 179 2.95 -19.82 -6.68
N LEU A 180 3.26 -19.49 -7.94
CA LEU A 180 4.63 -19.44 -8.45
C LEU A 180 5.47 -18.39 -7.71
N ALA A 181 4.93 -17.17 -7.58
CA ALA A 181 5.60 -16.09 -6.87
C ALA A 181 5.81 -16.40 -5.39
N THR A 182 4.80 -16.99 -4.73
CA THR A 182 4.88 -17.43 -3.33
C THR A 182 5.96 -18.50 -3.12
N ARG A 183 6.07 -19.48 -4.02
CA ARG A 183 7.13 -20.49 -3.99
C ARG A 183 8.51 -19.87 -4.13
N LYS A 184 8.66 -18.85 -4.99
CA LYS A 184 9.91 -18.11 -5.14
C LYS A 184 10.28 -17.35 -3.85
N LEU A 185 9.34 -16.66 -3.21
CA LEU A 185 9.57 -15.98 -1.94
C LEU A 185 10.01 -16.95 -0.83
N ASN A 186 9.32 -18.08 -0.67
CA ASN A 186 9.69 -19.09 0.32
C ASN A 186 11.10 -19.66 0.10
N THR A 187 11.50 -19.83 -1.15
CA THR A 187 12.88 -20.22 -1.52
C THR A 187 13.89 -19.18 -1.05
N LEU A 188 13.63 -17.90 -1.30
CA LEU A 188 14.50 -16.78 -0.87
C LEU A 188 14.55 -16.63 0.66
N ILE A 189 13.41 -16.83 1.35
CA ILE A 189 13.33 -16.80 2.82
C ILE A 189 14.18 -17.94 3.41
N SER A 190 14.11 -19.14 2.83
CA SER A 190 14.87 -20.30 3.28
C SER A 190 16.38 -20.15 3.04
N ALA A 191 16.76 -19.47 1.95
CA ALA A 191 18.14 -19.15 1.62
C ALA A 191 18.69 -17.91 2.37
N SER A 192 17.87 -17.23 3.18
CA SER A 192 18.28 -16.05 3.93
C SER A 192 19.30 -16.41 5.01
N PRO A 193 20.23 -15.49 5.35
CA PRO A 193 21.30 -15.75 6.32
C PRO A 193 20.74 -16.14 7.69
N SER A 194 21.56 -16.87 8.46
CA SER A 194 21.26 -17.15 9.86
C SER A 194 21.04 -15.84 10.63
N PRO A 195 19.99 -15.75 11.47
CA PRO A 195 19.75 -14.56 12.27
C PRO A 195 20.93 -14.23 13.19
N HIS A 196 21.24 -12.94 13.32
CA HIS A 196 22.26 -12.43 14.24
C HIS A 196 21.68 -11.50 15.32
N HIS A 197 20.41 -11.06 15.17
CA HIS A 197 19.65 -10.42 16.23
C HIS A 197 19.03 -11.43 17.19
N GLN A 198 18.75 -11.00 18.43
CA GLN A 198 18.15 -11.84 19.48
C GLN A 198 16.64 -11.63 19.61
N GLN A 199 16.16 -10.41 19.41
CA GLN A 199 14.73 -10.09 19.45
C GLN A 199 14.00 -10.74 18.28
N LYS A 200 12.81 -11.28 18.55
CA LYS A 200 12.01 -12.00 17.56
C LYS A 200 10.84 -11.15 17.10
N ILE A 201 10.53 -11.25 15.82
CA ILE A 201 9.38 -10.60 15.18
C ILE A 201 8.36 -11.68 14.85
N ILE A 202 7.09 -11.44 15.15
CA ILE A 202 5.99 -12.25 14.60
C ILE A 202 5.41 -11.49 13.41
N VAL A 203 5.24 -12.18 12.28
CA VAL A 203 4.50 -11.67 11.11
C VAL A 203 3.30 -12.58 10.89
N ALA A 204 2.11 -12.01 10.88
CA ALA A 204 0.85 -12.75 10.79
C ALA A 204 -0.20 -11.94 10.04
N CYS A 205 -1.01 -12.59 9.20
CA CYS A 205 -2.20 -11.94 8.67
C CYS A 205 -3.31 -11.95 9.74
N PRO A 206 -4.06 -10.84 9.93
CA PRO A 206 -5.17 -10.77 10.88
C PRO A 206 -6.30 -11.77 10.52
N PRO A 207 -7.28 -11.97 11.40
CA PRO A 207 -8.43 -12.82 11.09
C PRO A 207 -9.10 -12.40 9.78
N LYS A 208 -9.51 -13.39 8.98
CA LYS A 208 -10.09 -13.26 7.63
C LYS A 208 -9.14 -12.74 6.54
N GLU A 209 -7.87 -12.49 6.83
CA GLU A 209 -6.90 -12.09 5.81
C GLU A 209 -6.14 -13.29 5.23
N ASP A 210 -6.54 -13.72 4.03
CA ASP A 210 -5.92 -14.82 3.32
C ASP A 210 -4.74 -14.39 2.41
N HIS A 211 -4.57 -13.09 2.16
CA HIS A 211 -3.51 -12.57 1.29
C HIS A 211 -2.16 -12.55 2.01
N THR A 212 -1.40 -13.62 1.83
CA THR A 212 -0.10 -13.83 2.50
C THR A 212 1.09 -13.14 1.86
N PHE A 213 0.97 -12.69 0.60
CA PHE A 213 2.12 -12.25 -0.19
C PHE A 213 2.90 -11.10 0.47
N SER A 214 2.21 -10.06 0.97
CA SER A 214 2.87 -8.97 1.69
C SER A 214 3.51 -9.42 3.01
N ALA A 215 2.91 -10.37 3.72
CA ALA A 215 3.49 -10.92 4.94
C ALA A 215 4.79 -11.69 4.66
N LEU A 216 4.84 -12.43 3.54
CA LEU A 216 6.05 -13.11 3.07
C LEU A 216 7.13 -12.12 2.63
N LEU A 217 6.77 -11.03 1.95
CA LEU A 217 7.72 -9.97 1.59
C LEU A 217 8.36 -9.34 2.83
N ILE A 218 7.54 -8.97 3.82
CA ILE A 218 8.03 -8.43 5.10
C ILE A 218 8.96 -9.46 5.78
N THR A 219 8.56 -10.73 5.78
CA THR A 219 9.38 -11.83 6.34
C THR A 219 10.73 -11.92 5.64
N LEU A 220 10.76 -11.94 4.31
CA LEU A 220 11.99 -11.96 3.51
C LEU A 220 12.89 -10.76 3.84
N MET A 221 12.34 -9.55 3.84
CA MET A 221 13.09 -8.32 4.08
C MET A 221 13.74 -8.29 5.46
N MET A 222 13.04 -8.76 6.50
CA MET A 222 13.57 -8.80 7.85
C MET A 222 14.57 -9.95 8.05
N ARG A 223 14.33 -11.10 7.42
CA ARG A 223 15.27 -12.24 7.42
C ARG A 223 16.59 -11.91 6.72
N GLN A 224 16.54 -11.20 5.59
CA GLN A 224 17.74 -10.70 4.89
C GLN A 224 18.55 -9.71 5.74
N ARG A 225 17.89 -8.95 6.60
CA ARG A 225 18.52 -8.06 7.61
C ARG A 225 18.93 -8.80 8.88
N GLY A 226 18.79 -10.13 8.93
CA GLY A 226 19.27 -10.98 10.02
C GLY A 226 18.39 -11.01 11.28
N TRP A 227 17.14 -10.57 11.17
CA TRP A 227 16.17 -10.67 12.26
C TRP A 227 15.55 -12.08 12.33
N PRO A 228 15.42 -12.68 13.53
CA PRO A 228 14.57 -13.83 13.73
C PRO A 228 13.09 -13.46 13.49
N VAL A 229 12.47 -14.10 12.50
CA VAL A 229 11.05 -13.92 12.17
C VAL A 229 10.30 -15.23 12.33
N VAL A 230 9.19 -15.20 13.07
CA VAL A 230 8.20 -16.27 13.14
C VAL A 230 7.02 -15.86 12.27
N TYR A 231 6.88 -16.51 11.12
CA TYR A 231 5.77 -16.30 10.21
C TYR A 231 4.63 -17.26 10.54
N LEU A 232 3.42 -16.73 10.79
CA LEU A 232 2.26 -17.52 11.21
C LEU A 232 1.23 -17.81 10.11
N GLY A 233 1.40 -17.22 8.92
CA GLY A 233 0.48 -17.46 7.80
C GLY A 233 -0.71 -16.51 7.72
N ALA A 234 -1.69 -16.95 6.93
CA ALA A 234 -2.99 -16.33 6.72
C ALA A 234 -3.91 -16.48 7.94
N ASN A 235 -4.93 -15.61 8.02
CA ASN A 235 -6.14 -15.79 8.83
C ASN A 235 -5.85 -16.25 10.27
N VAL A 236 -4.91 -15.59 10.95
CA VAL A 236 -4.48 -16.00 12.29
C VAL A 236 -5.54 -15.55 13.30
N PRO A 237 -6.20 -16.49 14.02
CA PRO A 237 -7.24 -16.14 14.97
C PRO A 237 -6.65 -15.38 16.17
N ILE A 238 -7.46 -14.50 16.77
CA ILE A 238 -7.09 -13.78 18.00
C ILE A 238 -6.90 -14.76 19.17
N ALA A 239 -7.66 -15.86 19.18
CA ALA A 239 -7.57 -16.90 20.19
C ALA A 239 -6.14 -17.43 20.30
N GLU A 240 -5.61 -17.44 21.52
CA GLU A 240 -4.26 -17.90 21.86
C GLU A 240 -3.08 -17.13 21.26
N LEU A 241 -3.31 -16.09 20.44
CA LEU A 241 -2.22 -15.29 19.88
C LEU A 241 -1.35 -14.66 20.98
N GLN A 242 -1.95 -14.21 22.09
CA GLN A 242 -1.19 -13.71 23.24
C GLN A 242 -0.26 -14.78 23.85
N LYS A 243 -0.71 -16.04 23.92
CA LYS A 243 0.12 -17.15 24.40
C LYS A 243 1.29 -17.39 23.45
N THR A 244 1.02 -17.37 22.14
CA THR A 244 2.05 -17.48 21.10
C THR A 244 3.09 -16.37 21.21
N ILE A 245 2.66 -15.12 21.36
CA ILE A 245 3.55 -13.96 21.56
C ILE A 245 4.48 -14.18 22.77
N THR A 246 3.92 -14.66 23.89
CA THR A 246 4.69 -14.90 25.12
C THR A 246 5.67 -16.07 24.95
N ASN A 247 5.23 -17.19 24.36
CA ASN A 247 6.07 -18.37 24.13
C ASN A 247 7.23 -18.08 23.17
N VAL A 248 6.97 -17.30 22.12
CA VAL A 248 8.00 -16.85 21.18
C VAL A 248 8.94 -15.85 21.86
N GLN A 249 8.47 -15.10 22.87
CA GLN A 249 9.12 -13.91 23.42
C GLN A 249 9.30 -12.85 22.33
N ALA A 250 8.24 -12.61 21.57
CA ALA A 250 8.27 -11.65 20.47
C ALA A 250 8.38 -10.21 21.00
N SER A 251 9.17 -9.40 20.31
CA SER A 251 9.37 -7.97 20.61
C SER A 251 8.51 -7.06 19.72
N LEU A 252 8.00 -7.59 18.61
CA LEU A 252 7.14 -6.88 17.67
C LEU A 252 6.16 -7.86 17.00
N LEU A 253 4.92 -7.43 16.82
CA LEU A 253 3.92 -8.09 15.98
C LEU A 253 3.66 -7.23 14.73
N VAL A 254 3.81 -7.81 13.54
CA VAL A 254 3.54 -7.14 12.26
C VAL A 254 2.32 -7.75 11.58
N LEU A 255 1.33 -6.92 11.27
CA LEU A 255 0.03 -7.32 10.71
C LEU A 255 -0.24 -6.58 9.39
N PRO A 256 -0.03 -7.20 8.23
CA PRO A 256 -0.47 -6.64 6.96
C PRO A 256 -1.96 -6.92 6.72
N ALA A 257 -2.68 -5.97 6.14
CA ALA A 257 -4.08 -6.11 5.70
C ALA A 257 -4.28 -5.50 4.29
N GLN A 258 -5.08 -6.13 3.45
CA GLN A 258 -5.29 -5.75 2.04
C GLN A 258 -6.68 -5.19 1.77
N GLN A 259 -7.67 -5.50 2.62
CA GLN A 259 -9.08 -5.18 2.43
C GLN A 259 -9.69 -4.46 3.65
N LEU A 260 -10.83 -3.79 3.46
CA LEU A 260 -11.49 -3.01 4.52
C LEU A 260 -11.87 -3.89 5.71
N HIS A 261 -12.52 -5.02 5.48
CA HIS A 261 -12.86 -5.97 6.55
C HIS A 261 -11.64 -6.54 7.29
N THR A 262 -10.51 -6.75 6.60
CA THR A 262 -9.26 -7.19 7.25
C THR A 262 -8.59 -6.08 8.07
N ALA A 263 -8.77 -4.80 7.71
CA ALA A 263 -8.33 -3.68 8.53
C ALA A 263 -9.14 -3.58 9.84
N ALA A 264 -10.45 -3.86 9.77
CA ALA A 264 -11.30 -3.90 10.95
C ALA A 264 -10.93 -5.05 11.91
N THR A 265 -10.76 -6.28 11.41
CA THR A 265 -10.35 -7.41 12.26
C THR A 265 -8.94 -7.22 12.83
N LEU A 266 -8.04 -6.58 12.06
CA LEU A 266 -6.74 -6.14 12.56
C LEU A 266 -6.90 -5.13 13.71
N SER A 267 -7.78 -4.14 13.59
CA SER A 267 -8.03 -3.15 14.65
C SER A 267 -8.54 -3.81 15.94
N GLU A 268 -9.47 -4.75 15.83
CA GLU A 268 -9.99 -5.51 16.99
C GLU A 268 -8.89 -6.35 17.65
N LEU A 269 -8.11 -7.08 16.84
CA LEU A 269 -6.96 -7.85 17.33
C LEU A 269 -5.96 -6.93 18.03
N ALA A 270 -5.59 -5.83 17.39
CA ALA A 270 -4.61 -4.90 17.91
C ALA A 270 -5.07 -4.23 19.21
N SER A 271 -6.35 -3.90 19.32
CA SER A 271 -6.97 -3.41 20.55
C SER A 271 -6.83 -4.43 21.70
N SER A 272 -7.05 -5.71 21.43
CA SER A 272 -6.92 -6.77 22.43
C SER A 272 -5.49 -6.98 22.93
N LEU A 273 -4.49 -6.60 22.11
CA LEU A 273 -3.06 -6.76 22.39
C LEU A 273 -2.35 -5.43 22.70
N TYR A 274 -3.09 -4.33 22.81
CA TYR A 274 -2.55 -2.97 22.86
C TYR A 274 -1.46 -2.76 23.93
N HIS A 275 -1.63 -3.35 25.12
CA HIS A 275 -0.66 -3.26 26.22
C HIS A 275 0.32 -4.43 26.31
N LYS A 276 0.30 -5.37 25.34
CA LYS A 276 1.05 -6.63 25.41
C LYS A 276 2.32 -6.61 24.57
N ILE A 277 2.30 -5.97 23.40
CA ILE A 277 3.41 -5.94 22.46
C ILE A 277 3.27 -4.72 21.54
N PRO A 278 4.37 -4.10 21.07
CA PRO A 278 4.31 -3.17 19.94
C PRO A 278 3.71 -3.84 18.70
N ILE A 279 2.82 -3.12 18.03
CA ILE A 279 2.12 -3.59 16.84
C ILE A 279 2.46 -2.68 15.67
N ALA A 280 2.95 -3.27 14.60
CA ALA A 280 3.19 -2.61 13.33
C ALA A 280 2.17 -3.12 12.31
N TYR A 281 1.66 -2.25 11.44
CA TYR A 281 0.70 -2.63 10.41
C TYR A 281 0.98 -1.91 9.09
N GLY A 282 0.51 -2.51 8.00
CA GLY A 282 0.61 -1.97 6.65
C GLY A 282 -0.23 -2.76 5.66
N GLY A 283 -0.04 -2.53 4.36
CA GLY A 283 -0.78 -3.21 3.30
C GLY A 283 -1.70 -2.28 2.51
N ARG A 284 -2.28 -2.81 1.43
CA ARG A 284 -2.93 -2.02 0.36
C ARG A 284 -4.06 -1.13 0.87
N ILE A 285 -4.89 -1.63 1.79
CA ILE A 285 -6.06 -0.91 2.27
C ILE A 285 -5.70 0.43 2.92
N PHE A 286 -4.58 0.49 3.64
CA PHE A 286 -4.10 1.72 4.27
C PHE A 286 -3.54 2.73 3.28
N ASN A 287 -3.17 2.30 2.07
CA ASN A 287 -2.79 3.20 0.98
C ASN A 287 -4.02 3.76 0.27
N LEU A 288 -5.04 2.93 0.07
CA LEU A 288 -6.31 3.32 -0.57
C LEU A 288 -7.14 4.24 0.31
N LEU A 289 -7.15 3.99 1.62
CA LEU A 289 -7.92 4.76 2.60
C LEU A 289 -6.99 5.27 3.70
N PRO A 290 -6.23 6.35 3.48
CA PRO A 290 -5.29 6.89 4.47
C PRO A 290 -5.94 7.24 5.81
N ASP A 291 -7.21 7.65 5.82
CA ASP A 291 -7.92 8.10 7.01
C ASP A 291 -8.10 7.00 8.06
N ILE A 292 -8.20 5.73 7.64
CA ILE A 292 -8.35 4.61 8.58
C ILE A 292 -7.07 4.37 9.39
N ARG A 293 -5.91 4.89 8.99
CA ARG A 293 -4.65 4.77 9.75
C ARG A 293 -4.78 5.34 11.16
N SER A 294 -5.59 6.39 11.32
CA SER A 294 -5.89 6.99 12.63
C SER A 294 -6.78 6.12 13.54
N ARG A 295 -7.32 5.02 12.99
CA ARG A 295 -8.30 4.12 13.62
C ARG A 295 -7.74 2.71 13.92
N ILE A 296 -6.46 2.44 13.62
CA ILE A 296 -5.79 1.15 13.84
C ILE A 296 -4.73 1.21 14.95
N PRO A 297 -4.91 0.51 16.10
CA PRO A 297 -3.98 0.61 17.23
C PRO A 297 -2.61 0.02 16.92
N GLY A 298 -1.68 0.83 16.44
CA GLY A 298 -0.34 0.40 16.08
C GLY A 298 0.40 1.42 15.23
N TYR A 299 1.58 1.04 14.76
CA TYR A 299 2.43 1.88 13.92
C TYR A 299 2.23 1.53 12.45
N PHE A 300 1.77 2.49 11.67
CA PHE A 300 1.75 2.36 10.22
C PHE A 300 3.18 2.36 9.68
N ILE A 301 3.57 1.28 8.97
CA ILE A 301 4.95 1.06 8.52
C ILE A 301 5.30 1.72 7.18
N GLY A 302 4.37 2.50 6.62
CA GLY A 302 4.55 3.22 5.37
C GLY A 302 3.80 2.61 4.19
N SER A 303 3.75 3.37 3.10
CA SER A 303 3.03 3.02 1.86
C SER A 303 3.87 2.24 0.86
N ASN A 304 5.18 2.16 1.08
CA ASN A 304 6.14 1.49 0.20
C ASN A 304 7.00 0.51 1.00
N LEU A 305 7.20 -0.70 0.45
CA LEU A 305 8.01 -1.75 1.06
C LEU A 305 9.48 -1.33 1.26
N SER A 306 10.03 -0.47 0.40
CA SER A 306 11.46 -0.07 0.43
C SER A 306 11.93 0.53 1.77
N HIS A 307 11.02 1.09 2.56
CA HIS A 307 11.32 1.72 3.86
C HIS A 307 10.87 0.88 5.06
N ILE A 308 10.31 -0.32 4.86
CA ILE A 308 9.78 -1.14 5.95
C ILE A 308 10.89 -1.62 6.88
N GLY A 309 12.02 -2.10 6.33
CA GLY A 309 13.13 -2.62 7.13
C GLY A 309 13.60 -1.62 8.21
N PRO A 310 14.08 -0.43 7.80
CA PRO A 310 14.51 0.61 8.75
C PRO A 310 13.40 1.03 9.74
N THR A 311 12.15 1.10 9.28
CA THR A 311 11.01 1.46 10.13
C THR A 311 10.78 0.42 11.22
N LEU A 312 10.80 -0.87 10.88
CA LEU A 312 10.61 -1.95 11.85
C LEU A 312 11.80 -2.05 12.83
N GLU A 313 13.03 -1.86 12.36
CA GLU A 313 14.22 -1.81 13.22
C GLU A 313 14.12 -0.69 14.25
N HIS A 314 13.63 0.47 13.83
CA HIS A 314 13.38 1.60 14.71
C HIS A 314 12.34 1.26 15.79
N LEU A 315 11.23 0.61 15.42
CA LEU A 315 10.17 0.21 16.36
C LEU A 315 10.63 -0.86 17.35
N ILE A 316 11.51 -1.78 16.95
CA ILE A 316 12.03 -2.81 17.86
C ILE A 316 13.01 -2.19 18.87
N THR A 317 13.76 -1.16 18.46
CA THR A 317 14.77 -0.51 19.31
C THR A 317 14.18 0.59 20.20
N GLN A 318 13.13 1.27 19.75
CA GLN A 318 12.40 2.24 20.56
C GLN A 318 11.19 1.57 21.19
N THR A 319 11.28 1.23 22.48
CA THR A 319 10.13 0.76 23.26
C THR A 319 9.13 1.90 23.47
N SER A 320 8.30 2.15 22.47
CA SER A 320 7.20 3.09 22.52
C SER A 320 5.86 2.34 22.66
N PRO A 321 4.94 2.82 23.50
CA PRO A 321 3.62 2.23 23.59
C PRO A 321 2.86 2.48 22.29
N ASN A 322 2.03 1.50 21.90
CA ASN A 322 1.18 1.63 20.71
C ASN A 322 0.40 2.97 20.73
N PRO A 323 0.17 3.62 19.58
CA PRO A 323 -0.57 4.87 19.53
C PRO A 323 -2.01 4.72 20.04
N LEU A 324 -2.44 5.63 20.92
CA LEU A 324 -3.83 5.71 21.40
C LEU A 324 -4.77 6.10 20.25
N ILE A 325 -5.94 5.48 20.22
CA ILE A 325 -6.93 5.69 19.15
C ILE A 325 -8.30 5.95 19.73
N GLN A 326 -9.06 6.77 19.01
CA GLN A 326 -10.44 7.06 19.34
C GLN A 326 -11.31 5.85 18.97
N PRO A 327 -12.00 5.23 19.94
CA PRO A 327 -12.95 4.17 19.62
C PRO A 327 -14.12 4.74 18.81
N ALA A 328 -14.81 3.87 18.06
CA ALA A 328 -16.07 4.21 17.42
C ALA A 328 -17.08 4.75 18.45
N SER A 329 -17.98 5.64 18.02
CA SER A 329 -18.98 6.22 18.93
C SER A 329 -19.92 5.16 19.51
N ALA A 330 -20.60 5.48 20.61
CA ALA A 330 -21.57 4.56 21.23
C ALA A 330 -22.69 4.12 20.25
N GLU A 331 -23.07 5.00 19.32
CA GLU A 331 -24.05 4.71 18.28
C GLU A 331 -23.54 3.64 17.30
N TYR A 332 -22.29 3.76 16.85
CA TYR A 332 -21.65 2.75 16.01
C TYR A 332 -21.47 1.41 16.75
N GLN A 333 -21.06 1.44 18.02
CA GLN A 333 -20.88 0.24 18.83
C GLN A 333 -22.19 -0.53 19.06
N THR A 334 -23.28 0.19 19.38
CA THR A 334 -24.60 -0.43 19.58
C THR A 334 -25.18 -0.96 18.27
N THR A 335 -24.99 -0.24 17.16
CA THR A 335 -25.36 -0.69 15.81
C THR A 335 -24.56 -1.94 15.41
N LEU A 336 -23.24 -1.97 15.63
CA LEU A 336 -22.38 -3.11 15.35
C LEU A 336 -22.82 -4.37 16.10
N MET A 337 -23.10 -4.25 17.41
CA MET A 337 -23.56 -5.37 18.23
C MET A 337 -24.86 -5.96 17.68
N ARG A 338 -25.84 -5.09 17.41
CA ARG A 338 -27.12 -5.51 16.84
C ARG A 338 -26.97 -6.12 15.44
N PHE A 339 -26.10 -5.55 14.61
CA PHE A 339 -25.81 -6.05 13.27
C PHE A 339 -25.19 -7.44 13.30
N ARG A 340 -24.19 -7.67 14.15
CA ARG A 340 -23.57 -9.00 14.35
C ARG A 340 -24.58 -10.05 14.79
N ASP A 341 -25.43 -9.72 15.77
CA ASP A 341 -26.47 -10.62 16.29
C ASP A 341 -27.53 -10.98 15.25
N GLN A 342 -27.79 -10.08 14.30
CA GLN A 342 -28.86 -10.23 13.30
C GLN A 342 -28.34 -10.55 11.90
N LYS A 343 -27.03 -10.72 11.71
CA LYS A 343 -26.40 -10.97 10.41
C LYS A 343 -27.09 -12.11 9.65
N ALA A 344 -27.23 -13.28 10.27
CA ALA A 344 -27.88 -14.43 9.63
C ALA A 344 -29.34 -14.17 9.23
N ALA A 345 -30.07 -13.36 10.00
CA ALA A 345 -31.45 -12.99 9.67
C ALA A 345 -31.52 -12.01 8.49
N ILE A 346 -30.58 -11.06 8.40
CA ILE A 346 -30.45 -10.14 7.26
C ILE A 346 -30.17 -10.93 5.99
N GLU A 347 -29.18 -11.83 6.03
CA GLU A 347 -28.84 -12.69 4.90
C GLU A 347 -30.08 -13.50 4.46
N ALA A 348 -30.77 -14.16 5.40
CA ALA A 348 -31.99 -14.93 5.11
C ALA A 348 -33.11 -14.09 4.46
N HIS A 349 -33.28 -12.84 4.88
CA HIS A 349 -34.27 -11.93 4.28
C HIS A 349 -33.92 -11.58 2.84
N ILE A 350 -32.65 -11.29 2.56
CA ILE A 350 -32.16 -10.98 1.21
C ILE A 350 -32.36 -12.20 0.30
N TRP A 351 -32.10 -13.41 0.81
CA TRP A 351 -32.33 -14.67 0.11
C TRP A 351 -33.79 -14.85 -0.32
N ASP A 352 -34.73 -14.64 0.60
CA ASP A 352 -36.18 -14.75 0.33
C ASP A 352 -36.62 -13.79 -0.78
N LYS A 353 -36.10 -12.56 -0.78
CA LYS A 353 -36.49 -11.52 -1.74
C LYS A 353 -35.86 -11.66 -3.12
N LEU A 354 -34.62 -12.15 -3.22
CA LEU A 354 -33.90 -12.22 -4.49
C LEU A 354 -33.97 -13.59 -5.17
N GLY A 355 -34.38 -14.64 -4.44
CA GLY A 355 -34.45 -16.02 -4.96
C GLY A 355 -35.35 -16.21 -6.20
N SER A 356 -36.27 -15.27 -6.48
CA SER A 356 -37.19 -15.30 -7.63
C SER A 356 -36.74 -14.49 -8.86
N ASN A 357 -35.68 -13.68 -8.77
CA ASN A 357 -35.40 -12.61 -9.73
C ASN A 357 -34.31 -12.95 -10.78
N GLY A 358 -33.95 -14.22 -10.95
CA GLY A 358 -33.09 -14.67 -12.06
C GLY A 358 -31.59 -14.44 -11.90
N ILE A 359 -31.11 -13.92 -10.77
CA ILE A 359 -29.67 -13.85 -10.47
C ILE A 359 -29.21 -15.23 -9.98
N ALA A 360 -28.15 -15.78 -10.57
CA ALA A 360 -27.63 -17.08 -10.15
C ALA A 360 -27.19 -17.04 -8.68
N ARG A 361 -27.67 -18.02 -7.90
CA ARG A 361 -27.56 -18.06 -6.44
C ARG A 361 -26.14 -17.83 -5.91
N GLN A 362 -25.15 -18.39 -6.58
CA GLN A 362 -23.73 -18.30 -6.21
C GLN A 362 -23.19 -16.85 -6.22
N HIS A 363 -23.61 -16.00 -7.17
CA HIS A 363 -23.09 -14.63 -7.29
C HIS A 363 -23.67 -13.72 -6.22
N LEU A 364 -24.93 -13.96 -5.82
CA LEU A 364 -25.54 -13.29 -4.68
C LEU A 364 -24.87 -13.65 -3.36
N VAL A 365 -24.41 -14.90 -3.18
CA VAL A 365 -23.68 -15.29 -1.96
C VAL A 365 -22.44 -14.39 -1.81
N ILE A 366 -21.65 -14.28 -2.88
CA ILE A 366 -20.39 -13.54 -2.88
C ILE A 366 -20.65 -12.05 -2.63
N ALA A 367 -21.56 -11.43 -3.39
CA ALA A 367 -21.88 -10.01 -3.23
C ALA A 367 -22.41 -9.71 -1.81
N ASN A 368 -23.26 -10.58 -1.28
CA ASN A 368 -23.83 -10.43 0.06
C ASN A 368 -22.78 -10.61 1.16
N GLU A 369 -21.93 -11.63 1.05
CA GLU A 369 -20.85 -11.87 2.02
C GLU A 369 -19.90 -10.67 2.08
N HIS A 370 -19.43 -10.18 0.93
CA HIS A 370 -18.57 -9.01 0.84
C HIS A 370 -19.20 -7.77 1.46
N LEU A 371 -20.40 -7.37 1.00
CA LEU A 371 -21.07 -6.18 1.52
C LEU A 371 -21.34 -6.28 3.04
N THR A 372 -21.69 -7.47 3.52
CA THR A 372 -21.92 -7.69 4.96
C THR A 372 -20.63 -7.53 5.76
N GLN A 373 -19.52 -8.07 5.26
CA GLN A 373 -18.22 -7.93 5.91
C GLN A 373 -17.74 -6.48 5.92
N ASP A 374 -17.95 -5.72 4.84
CA ASP A 374 -17.51 -4.33 4.75
C ASP A 374 -18.40 -3.40 5.58
N ILE A 375 -19.72 -3.64 5.66
CA ILE A 375 -20.60 -2.92 6.60
C ILE A 375 -20.12 -3.15 8.04
N GLU A 376 -19.83 -4.42 8.40
CA GLU A 376 -19.27 -4.74 9.72
C GLU A 376 -17.96 -3.98 9.96
N ALA A 377 -17.09 -3.93 8.96
CA ALA A 377 -15.81 -3.24 9.02
C ALA A 377 -15.95 -1.73 9.23
N ALA A 378 -16.83 -1.10 8.47
CA ALA A 378 -17.15 0.32 8.56
C ALA A 378 -17.71 0.67 9.94
N LEU A 379 -18.52 -0.23 10.52
CA LEU A 379 -19.04 -0.08 11.88
C LEU A 379 -17.95 -0.23 12.94
N VAL A 380 -17.05 -1.21 12.81
CA VAL A 380 -15.88 -1.39 13.70
C VAL A 380 -14.98 -0.17 13.67
N LEU A 381 -14.69 0.36 12.49
CA LEU A 381 -13.84 1.54 12.31
C LEU A 381 -14.59 2.84 12.67
N GLY A 382 -15.91 2.81 12.82
CA GLY A 382 -16.72 3.96 13.24
C GLY A 382 -16.92 5.01 12.15
N ASP A 383 -17.06 4.55 10.90
CA ASP A 383 -17.31 5.40 9.73
C ASP A 383 -17.96 4.61 8.59
N ILE A 384 -19.28 4.78 8.42
CA ILE A 384 -20.06 4.08 7.38
C ILE A 384 -19.68 4.53 5.96
N TYR A 385 -19.07 5.71 5.81
CA TYR A 385 -18.72 6.25 4.49
C TYR A 385 -17.46 5.62 3.90
N LEU A 386 -16.75 4.77 4.67
CA LEU A 386 -15.67 3.92 4.15
C LEU A 386 -16.15 2.96 3.05
N LEU A 387 -17.47 2.71 2.97
CA LEU A 387 -18.11 1.90 1.94
C LEU A 387 -18.21 2.59 0.55
N GLY A 388 -17.76 3.84 0.41
CA GLY A 388 -17.97 4.63 -0.81
C GLY A 388 -17.48 3.98 -2.11
N ASN A 389 -16.44 3.14 -2.05
CA ASN A 389 -15.91 2.42 -3.21
C ASN A 389 -16.54 1.02 -3.41
N GLU A 390 -17.29 0.50 -2.42
CA GLU A 390 -17.79 -0.87 -2.43
C GLU A 390 -18.95 -1.07 -3.40
N ILE A 391 -19.80 -0.05 -3.61
CA ILE A 391 -20.90 -0.14 -4.58
C ILE A 391 -20.37 -0.38 -5.99
N LYS A 392 -19.33 0.36 -6.39
CA LYS A 392 -18.67 0.18 -7.67
C LYS A 392 -18.02 -1.21 -7.77
N TRP A 393 -17.47 -1.70 -6.67
CA TRP A 393 -16.90 -3.05 -6.62
C TRP A 393 -17.96 -4.14 -6.88
N ILE A 394 -19.12 -4.04 -6.20
CA ILE A 394 -20.23 -4.98 -6.38
C ILE A 394 -20.81 -4.85 -7.80
N GLU A 395 -20.90 -3.63 -8.34
CA GLU A 395 -21.33 -3.38 -9.71
C GLU A 395 -20.46 -4.11 -10.73
N GLU A 396 -19.14 -3.92 -10.68
CA GLU A 396 -18.18 -4.58 -11.59
C GLU A 396 -18.21 -6.10 -11.42
N LEU A 397 -18.29 -6.60 -10.18
CA LEU A 397 -18.42 -8.04 -9.91
C LEU A 397 -19.69 -8.63 -10.56
N LEU A 398 -20.84 -7.99 -10.35
CA LEU A 398 -22.11 -8.45 -10.89
C LEU A 398 -22.12 -8.37 -12.42
N ALA A 399 -21.55 -7.31 -13.01
CA ALA A 399 -21.42 -7.17 -14.45
C ALA A 399 -20.59 -8.30 -15.07
N ASN A 400 -19.47 -8.70 -14.44
CA ASN A 400 -18.65 -9.83 -14.89
C ASN A 400 -19.41 -11.17 -14.88
N TYR A 401 -20.36 -11.32 -13.98
CA TYR A 401 -21.24 -12.49 -13.93
C TYR A 401 -22.47 -12.38 -14.86
N GLY A 402 -22.52 -11.36 -15.72
CA GLY A 402 -23.62 -11.13 -16.66
C GLY A 402 -24.91 -10.66 -15.97
N VAL A 403 -24.83 -10.17 -14.72
CA VAL A 403 -25.97 -9.61 -14.02
C VAL A 403 -26.13 -8.15 -14.45
N PRO A 404 -27.29 -7.76 -15.02
CA PRO A 404 -27.52 -6.39 -15.45
C PRO A 404 -27.58 -5.43 -14.26
N GLN A 405 -27.35 -4.14 -14.50
CA GLN A 405 -27.36 -3.08 -13.47
C GLN A 405 -28.64 -3.06 -12.62
N ILE A 406 -29.80 -3.40 -13.21
CA ILE A 406 -31.06 -3.53 -12.49
C ILE A 406 -30.99 -4.59 -11.36
N GLY A 407 -30.16 -5.62 -11.52
CA GLY A 407 -29.90 -6.63 -10.51
C GLY A 407 -29.15 -6.07 -9.29
N LEU A 408 -28.22 -5.14 -9.50
CA LEU A 408 -27.55 -4.41 -8.41
C LEU A 408 -28.56 -3.57 -7.62
N ILE A 409 -29.42 -2.82 -8.33
CA ILE A 409 -30.46 -1.98 -7.70
C ILE A 409 -31.41 -2.86 -6.85
N HIS A 410 -31.88 -3.98 -7.39
CA HIS A 410 -32.71 -4.92 -6.64
C HIS A 410 -31.99 -5.51 -5.41
N PHE A 411 -30.70 -5.84 -5.55
CA PHE A 411 -29.89 -6.33 -4.45
C PHE A 411 -29.75 -5.28 -3.33
N LEU A 412 -29.40 -4.04 -3.67
CA LEU A 412 -29.27 -2.95 -2.71
C LEU A 412 -30.61 -2.63 -2.01
N HIS A 413 -31.72 -2.62 -2.75
CA HIS A 413 -33.05 -2.46 -2.15
C HIS A 413 -33.42 -3.61 -1.21
N ALA A 414 -33.12 -4.86 -1.59
CA ALA A 414 -33.38 -6.02 -0.72
C ALA A 414 -32.57 -5.93 0.58
N TYR A 415 -31.30 -5.55 0.49
CA TYR A 415 -30.43 -5.35 1.64
C TYR A 415 -30.93 -4.20 2.53
N HIS A 416 -31.23 -3.04 1.94
CA HIS A 416 -31.74 -1.88 2.67
C HIS A 416 -33.03 -2.21 3.44
N ASN A 417 -33.97 -2.90 2.79
CA ASN A 417 -35.22 -3.33 3.43
C ASN A 417 -34.97 -4.31 4.58
N ALA A 418 -34.04 -5.25 4.43
CA ALA A 418 -33.64 -6.17 5.49
C ALA A 418 -33.09 -5.41 6.71
N VAL A 419 -32.21 -4.43 6.47
CA VAL A 419 -31.64 -3.56 7.51
C VAL A 419 -32.73 -2.80 8.26
N LEU A 420 -33.67 -2.16 7.55
CA LEU A 420 -34.77 -1.40 8.15
C LEU A 420 -35.65 -2.28 9.06
N GLN A 421 -36.01 -3.47 8.59
CA GLN A 421 -36.93 -4.37 9.29
C GLN A 421 -36.29 -5.08 10.49
N ILE A 422 -35.04 -5.51 10.36
CA ILE A 422 -34.41 -6.43 11.32
C ILE A 422 -33.64 -5.68 12.42
N LEU A 423 -32.98 -4.58 12.06
CA LEU A 423 -32.21 -3.78 13.03
C LEU A 423 -33.09 -2.82 13.84
N GLY A 424 -34.32 -2.53 13.38
CA GLY A 424 -35.26 -1.64 14.08
C GLY A 424 -34.63 -0.28 14.37
N GLN A 425 -34.73 0.21 15.60
CA GLN A 425 -34.17 1.53 16.00
C GLN A 425 -32.65 1.69 15.82
N HIS A 426 -31.90 0.60 15.60
CA HIS A 426 -30.45 0.63 15.39
C HIS A 426 -30.06 0.61 13.90
N ASN A 427 -31.00 0.94 13.00
CA ASN A 427 -30.75 0.89 11.55
C ASN A 427 -30.12 2.18 11.00
N GLN A 428 -30.23 3.32 11.70
CA GLN A 428 -30.09 4.65 11.12
C GLN A 428 -28.78 4.84 10.34
N ILE A 429 -27.64 4.46 10.92
CA ILE A 429 -26.32 4.59 10.29
C ILE A 429 -26.27 3.86 8.94
N ILE A 430 -26.70 2.59 8.91
CA ILE A 430 -26.61 1.73 7.73
C ILE A 430 -27.69 2.13 6.71
N ALA A 431 -28.91 2.42 7.16
CA ALA A 431 -30.02 2.84 6.32
C ALA A 431 -29.74 4.15 5.58
N THR A 432 -29.21 5.16 6.29
CA THR A 432 -28.83 6.45 5.68
C THR A 432 -27.81 6.27 4.56
N TRP A 433 -26.84 5.36 4.74
CA TRP A 433 -25.87 5.06 3.70
C TRP A 433 -26.51 4.38 2.49
N PHE A 434 -27.41 3.41 2.69
CA PHE A 434 -28.14 2.77 1.59
C PHE A 434 -29.02 3.76 0.81
N GLU A 435 -29.69 4.69 1.48
CA GLU A 435 -30.49 5.74 0.82
C GLU A 435 -29.63 6.60 -0.11
N GLN A 436 -28.44 6.98 0.34
CA GLN A 436 -27.49 7.71 -0.49
C GLN A 436 -26.95 6.87 -1.64
N ALA A 437 -26.53 5.62 -1.38
CA ALA A 437 -26.04 4.71 -2.41
C ALA A 437 -27.09 4.43 -3.50
N LEU A 438 -28.35 4.25 -3.12
CA LEU A 438 -29.44 4.06 -4.09
C LEU A 438 -29.71 5.33 -4.91
N SER A 439 -29.44 6.52 -4.36
CA SER A 439 -29.60 7.77 -5.11
C SER A 439 -28.52 8.00 -6.18
N THR A 440 -27.35 7.37 -6.05
CA THR A 440 -26.23 7.52 -6.99
C THR A 440 -26.21 6.47 -8.10
N VAL A 441 -26.91 5.35 -7.93
CA VAL A 441 -26.98 4.24 -8.90
C VAL A 441 -28.18 4.37 -9.86
N ASN A 442 -29.12 5.30 -9.59
CA ASN A 442 -30.34 5.53 -10.38
C ASN A 442 -30.15 6.36 -11.66
#